data_AF-A0A8J7FKQ1-F1
#
_entry.id   AF-A0A8J7FKQ1-F1
#
_cell.length_a   1.000
_cell.length_b   1.000
_cell.length_c   1.000
_cell.angle_alpha   90.00
_cell.angle_beta   90.00
_cell.angle_gamma   90.00
#
_symmetry.space_group_name_H-M   'P 1'
#
loop_
_entity.id
_entity.type
_entity.pdbx_description
1 polymer ?
#
loop_
_entity_poly.entity_id
_entity_poly.type
_entity_poly.pdbx_seq_one_letter_code
_entity_poly.pdbx_strand_id
1 'polypeptide(L)'
;MLIAADALLPALPRAWHGALVDPADLPQLGARLPASWLLALSPGVDPATALDVLWGSVLADLPQTSALLKETVQGYALLRLAADDLRLVYGFRRAAKPCAMVGHLPHAGTSPAPLAGLPSWWLALHAVHDGWYAPKDGSRGHLPLAGWSNLAGPDWLLEPELRARLSCDPAQTWLGYRHGGGGYLGFARNAAGAWQALEVWSRKLAEPEYLADVLARYDAWTAAHLEEMDAREPEG
;
A
#
# COMPACT_ATOMS: atom_id res chain seq x y z
N MET A 1 18.34 -1.69 -8.14
CA MET A 1 19.49 -1.99 -7.27
C MET A 1 18.96 -2.74 -6.06
N LEU A 2 19.62 -3.85 -5.68
CA LEU A 2 19.29 -4.56 -4.45
C LEU A 2 19.86 -3.77 -3.26
N ILE A 3 19.03 -3.47 -2.27
CA ILE A 3 19.51 -2.80 -1.05
C ILE A 3 20.14 -3.84 -0.13
N ALA A 4 21.30 -3.51 0.42
CA ALA A 4 21.94 -4.32 1.45
C ALA A 4 21.01 -4.51 2.66
N ALA A 5 20.88 -5.75 3.13
CA ALA A 5 19.97 -6.13 4.22
C ALA A 5 20.12 -5.21 5.45
N ASP A 6 21.36 -4.95 5.87
CA ASP A 6 21.70 -4.12 7.04
C ASP A 6 21.18 -2.68 6.94
N ALA A 7 21.07 -2.14 5.72
CA ALA A 7 20.55 -0.80 5.50
C ALA A 7 19.02 -0.71 5.72
N LEU A 8 18.30 -1.83 5.60
CA LEU A 8 16.84 -1.88 5.76
C LEU A 8 16.39 -2.29 7.16
N LEU A 9 17.23 -3.00 7.92
CA LEU A 9 16.85 -3.53 9.24
C LEU A 9 16.18 -2.49 10.17
N PRO A 10 16.67 -1.24 10.31
CA PRO A 10 16.05 -0.27 11.22
C PRO A 10 14.66 0.22 10.74
N ALA A 11 14.35 0.05 9.45
CA ALA A 11 13.07 0.37 8.85
C ALA A 11 12.02 -0.76 9.02
N LEU A 12 12.48 -1.98 9.28
CA LEU A 12 11.62 -3.17 9.39
C LEU A 12 11.28 -3.51 10.85
N PRO A 13 10.14 -4.18 11.11
CA PRO A 13 9.87 -4.82 12.39
C PRO A 13 11.01 -5.76 12.79
N ARG A 14 11.42 -5.75 14.07
CA ARG A 14 12.50 -6.62 14.57
C ARG A 14 12.25 -8.10 14.30
N ALA A 15 11.00 -8.53 14.36
CA ALA A 15 10.59 -9.90 14.06
C ALA A 15 10.92 -10.33 12.61
N TRP A 16 11.18 -9.39 11.69
CA TRP A 16 11.43 -9.66 10.27
C TRP A 16 12.91 -9.60 9.89
N HIS A 17 13.81 -9.28 10.84
CA HIS A 17 15.23 -9.07 10.54
C HIS A 17 15.91 -10.31 9.93
N GLY A 18 15.56 -11.50 10.42
CA GLY A 18 16.06 -12.77 9.88
C GLY A 18 15.31 -13.28 8.64
N ALA A 19 14.35 -12.52 8.12
CA ALA A 19 13.50 -12.92 7.00
C ALA A 19 13.91 -12.29 5.66
N LEU A 20 14.95 -11.45 5.65
CA LEU A 20 15.51 -10.91 4.40
C LEU A 20 16.16 -12.05 3.61
N VAL A 21 15.77 -12.16 2.34
CA VAL A 21 16.27 -13.18 1.43
C VAL A 21 17.59 -12.69 0.84
N ASP A 22 18.62 -13.55 0.89
CA ASP A 22 19.86 -13.29 0.16
C ASP A 22 19.57 -13.30 -1.35
N PRO A 23 20.03 -12.29 -2.11
CA PRO A 23 19.92 -12.30 -3.57
C PRO A 23 20.36 -13.61 -4.24
N ALA A 24 21.36 -14.31 -3.70
CA ALA A 24 21.84 -15.60 -4.20
C ALA A 24 20.79 -16.72 -4.09
N ASP A 25 19.82 -16.59 -3.19
CA ASP A 25 18.75 -17.56 -2.97
C ASP A 25 17.49 -17.27 -3.82
N LEU A 26 17.41 -16.12 -4.49
CA LEU A 26 16.27 -15.77 -5.36
C LEU A 26 15.95 -16.82 -6.43
N PRO A 27 16.93 -17.46 -7.11
CA PRO A 27 16.63 -18.50 -8.10
C PRO A 27 15.85 -19.69 -7.53
N GLN A 28 16.05 -20.02 -6.24
CA GLN A 28 15.35 -21.11 -5.56
C GLN A 28 13.89 -20.77 -5.27
N LEU A 29 13.55 -19.48 -5.26
CA LEU A 29 12.20 -18.96 -5.07
C LEU A 29 11.47 -18.70 -6.39
N GLY A 30 12.14 -18.84 -7.53
CA GLY A 30 11.68 -18.37 -8.84
C GLY A 30 10.28 -18.82 -9.25
N ALA A 31 9.89 -20.07 -8.95
CA ALA A 31 8.55 -20.58 -9.28
C ALA A 31 7.40 -19.93 -8.48
N ARG A 32 7.73 -19.19 -7.41
CA ARG A 32 6.76 -18.61 -6.46
C ARG A 32 6.67 -17.09 -6.58
N LEU A 33 7.59 -16.48 -7.33
CA LEU A 33 7.67 -15.04 -7.50
C LEU A 33 7.05 -14.63 -8.83
N PRO A 34 6.32 -13.49 -8.88
CA PRO A 34 5.91 -12.90 -10.14
C PRO A 34 7.12 -12.59 -11.02
N ALA A 35 6.97 -12.75 -12.33
CA ALA A 35 8.03 -12.42 -13.28
C ALA A 35 8.51 -10.96 -13.14
N SER A 36 7.59 -10.02 -12.85
CA SER A 36 7.92 -8.61 -12.59
C SER A 36 8.85 -8.42 -11.40
N TRP A 37 8.68 -9.20 -10.32
CA TRP A 37 9.55 -9.14 -9.15
C TRP A 37 10.93 -9.72 -9.44
N LEU A 38 10.99 -10.86 -10.14
CA LEU A 38 12.26 -11.45 -10.54
C LEU A 38 13.10 -10.50 -11.40
N LEU A 39 12.45 -9.84 -12.37
CA LEU A 39 13.09 -8.82 -13.21
C LEU A 39 13.55 -7.63 -12.36
N ALA A 40 12.71 -7.09 -11.49
CA ALA A 40 13.05 -5.94 -10.66
C ALA A 40 14.19 -6.21 -9.66
N LEU A 41 14.29 -7.45 -9.17
CA LEU A 41 15.34 -7.90 -8.24
C LEU A 41 16.61 -8.40 -8.97
N SER A 42 16.61 -8.43 -10.31
CA SER A 42 17.74 -8.94 -11.08
C SER A 42 18.98 -8.05 -10.91
N PRO A 43 20.19 -8.65 -10.83
CA PRO A 43 21.44 -7.88 -10.78
C PRO A 43 21.57 -6.91 -11.96
N GLY A 44 21.98 -5.68 -11.68
CA GLY A 44 22.20 -4.65 -12.71
C GLY A 44 20.96 -3.83 -13.11
N VAL A 45 19.76 -4.20 -12.64
CA VAL A 45 18.56 -3.38 -12.86
C VAL A 45 18.58 -2.19 -11.90
N ASP A 46 18.55 -0.96 -12.41
CA ASP A 46 18.48 0.25 -11.58
C ASP A 46 17.09 0.44 -10.94
N PRO A 47 16.96 1.21 -9.84
CA PRO A 47 15.69 1.33 -9.13
C PRO A 47 14.52 1.88 -9.96
N ALA A 48 14.77 2.81 -10.87
CA ALA A 48 13.73 3.44 -11.69
C ALA A 48 13.21 2.47 -12.76
N THR A 49 14.11 1.74 -13.44
CA THR A 49 13.71 0.68 -14.38
C THR A 49 12.92 -0.42 -13.68
N ALA A 50 13.37 -0.86 -12.50
CA ALA A 50 12.63 -1.83 -11.70
C ALA A 50 11.24 -1.31 -11.29
N LEU A 51 11.10 -0.02 -11.00
CA LEU A 51 9.80 0.59 -10.71
C LEU A 51 8.86 0.51 -11.92
N ASP A 52 9.35 0.84 -13.12
CA ASP A 52 8.55 0.77 -14.35
C ASP A 52 8.10 -0.68 -14.64
N VAL A 53 8.93 -1.67 -14.33
CA VAL A 53 8.57 -3.10 -14.44
C VAL A 53 7.49 -3.50 -13.42
N LEU A 54 7.56 -2.98 -12.20
CA LEU A 54 6.65 -3.36 -11.11
C LEU A 54 5.31 -2.65 -11.23
N TRP A 55 5.32 -1.33 -11.43
CA TRP A 55 4.14 -0.46 -11.36
C TRP A 55 3.67 0.06 -12.73
N GLY A 56 4.36 -0.24 -13.82
CA GLY A 56 4.14 0.40 -15.12
C GLY A 56 2.70 0.41 -15.63
N SER A 57 1.88 -0.58 -15.24
CA SER A 57 0.46 -0.65 -15.61
C SER A 57 -0.43 0.40 -14.94
N VAL A 58 0.02 1.03 -13.84
CA VAL A 58 -0.77 2.00 -13.06
C VAL A 58 -0.09 3.35 -12.89
N LEU A 59 1.20 3.49 -13.20
CA LEU A 59 1.93 4.75 -12.96
C LEU A 59 1.41 5.94 -13.79
N ALA A 60 0.85 5.70 -14.97
CA ALA A 60 0.30 6.78 -15.81
C ALA A 60 -0.89 7.47 -15.13
N ASP A 61 -1.63 6.74 -14.30
CA ASP A 61 -2.78 7.21 -13.54
C ASP A 61 -2.38 7.83 -12.19
N LEU A 62 -1.09 7.74 -11.82
CA LEU A 62 -0.52 8.18 -10.54
C LEU A 62 0.72 9.05 -10.75
N PRO A 63 0.61 10.20 -11.45
CA PRO A 63 1.77 10.97 -11.88
C PRO A 63 2.63 11.48 -10.72
N GLN A 64 2.04 11.89 -9.59
CA GLN A 64 2.82 12.42 -8.45
C GLN A 64 3.57 11.29 -7.74
N THR A 65 2.88 10.18 -7.45
CA THR A 65 3.46 8.98 -6.84
C THR A 65 4.56 8.41 -7.73
N SER A 66 4.35 8.38 -9.05
CA SER A 66 5.33 7.91 -10.03
C SER A 66 6.61 8.73 -9.98
N ALA A 67 6.50 10.06 -10.05
CA ALA A 67 7.66 10.96 -9.99
C ALA A 67 8.46 10.75 -8.70
N LEU A 68 7.78 10.75 -7.56
CA LEU A 68 8.42 10.59 -6.25
C LEU A 68 9.01 9.20 -6.04
N LEU A 69 8.35 8.13 -6.48
CA LEU A 69 8.94 6.79 -6.37
C LEU A 69 10.24 6.68 -7.17
N LYS A 70 10.29 7.27 -8.39
CA LYS A 70 11.51 7.27 -9.21
C LYS A 70 12.66 8.05 -8.58
N GLU A 71 12.33 9.14 -7.88
CA GLU A 71 13.31 9.99 -7.20
C GLU A 71 13.81 9.37 -5.88
N THR A 72 12.91 8.79 -5.09
CA THR A 72 13.16 8.52 -3.66
C THR A 72 13.51 7.06 -3.36
N VAL A 73 13.09 6.11 -4.20
CA VAL A 73 13.36 4.69 -3.98
C VAL A 73 14.85 4.40 -4.14
N GLN A 74 15.47 3.93 -3.05
CA GLN A 74 16.89 3.57 -3.02
C GLN A 74 17.14 2.18 -3.62
N GLY A 75 16.09 1.36 -3.75
CA GLY A 75 16.15 0.00 -4.26
C GLY A 75 15.17 -0.95 -3.55
N TYR A 76 15.37 -2.23 -3.79
CA TYR A 76 14.43 -3.28 -3.42
C TYR A 76 15.09 -4.42 -2.67
N ALA A 77 14.30 -5.14 -1.87
CA ALA A 77 14.70 -6.40 -1.25
C ALA A 77 13.48 -7.33 -1.15
N LEU A 78 13.72 -8.61 -0.91
CA LEU A 78 12.66 -9.60 -0.70
C LEU A 78 12.66 -10.07 0.76
N LEU A 79 11.47 -10.12 1.35
CA LEU A 79 11.21 -10.75 2.65
C LEU A 79 10.49 -12.08 2.45
N ARG A 80 10.88 -13.08 3.25
CA ARG A 80 10.21 -14.36 3.35
C ARG A 80 9.84 -14.63 4.81
N LEU A 81 8.63 -14.24 5.20
CA LEU A 81 8.14 -14.41 6.57
C LEU A 81 7.65 -15.84 6.83
N ALA A 82 7.12 -16.49 5.80
CA ALA A 82 6.73 -17.88 5.80
C ALA A 82 6.99 -18.49 4.42
N ALA A 83 6.60 -19.75 4.19
CA ALA A 83 6.71 -20.33 2.86
C ALA A 83 5.95 -19.47 1.84
N ASP A 84 4.67 -19.19 2.08
CA ASP A 84 3.78 -18.47 1.14
C ASP A 84 3.58 -16.98 1.48
N ASP A 85 4.34 -16.43 2.44
CA ASP A 85 4.32 -15.00 2.77
C ASP A 85 5.63 -14.35 2.29
N LEU A 86 5.62 -13.95 1.02
CA LEU A 86 6.69 -13.23 0.36
C LEU A 86 6.30 -11.77 0.18
N ARG A 87 7.20 -10.85 0.54
CA ARG A 87 6.94 -9.41 0.44
C ARG A 87 8.08 -8.69 -0.24
N LEU A 88 7.76 -7.82 -1.18
CA LEU A 88 8.73 -6.93 -1.81
C LEU A 88 8.89 -5.69 -0.94
N VAL A 89 10.13 -5.40 -0.54
CA VAL A 89 10.48 -4.22 0.26
C VAL A 89 10.97 -3.13 -0.67
N TYR A 90 10.44 -1.94 -0.48
CA TYR A 90 10.88 -0.69 -1.09
C TYR A 90 11.65 0.09 -0.04
N GLY A 91 12.94 0.35 -0.26
CA GLY A 91 13.74 1.12 0.69
C GLY A 91 13.80 2.60 0.35
N PHE A 92 13.64 3.43 1.38
CA PHE A 92 13.65 4.88 1.34
C PHE A 92 14.60 5.45 2.40
N ARG A 93 14.88 6.76 2.35
CA ARG A 93 15.67 7.47 3.34
C ARG A 93 15.02 8.78 3.76
N ARG A 94 14.59 8.86 5.02
CA ARG A 94 14.05 10.07 5.65
C ARG A 94 15.07 10.68 6.59
N ALA A 95 15.55 11.90 6.33
CA ALA A 95 16.52 12.55 7.23
C ALA A 95 17.69 11.61 7.60
N ALA A 96 18.27 10.93 6.60
CA ALA A 96 19.28 9.88 6.74
C ALA A 96 18.86 8.59 7.51
N LYS A 97 17.62 8.49 8.00
CA LYS A 97 17.08 7.29 8.63
C LYS A 97 16.42 6.38 7.59
N PRO A 98 16.69 5.06 7.59
CA PRO A 98 16.07 4.16 6.65
C PRO A 98 14.58 4.03 6.93
N CYS A 99 13.78 4.04 5.87
CA CYS A 99 12.34 3.84 5.86
C CYS A 99 12.00 2.77 4.82
N ALA A 100 10.83 2.13 4.96
CA ALA A 100 10.43 1.07 4.06
C ALA A 100 8.92 1.05 3.83
N MET A 101 8.53 0.65 2.63
CA MET A 101 7.18 0.17 2.31
C MET A 101 7.28 -1.30 1.90
N VAL A 102 6.25 -2.08 2.19
CA VAL A 102 6.19 -3.50 1.80
C VAL A 102 4.97 -3.78 0.93
N GLY A 103 5.20 -4.45 -0.18
CA GLY A 103 4.16 -4.96 -1.08
C GLY A 103 4.01 -6.48 -0.93
N HIS A 104 2.79 -6.97 -0.79
CA HIS A 104 2.53 -8.43 -0.87
C HIS A 104 2.55 -8.91 -2.32
N LEU A 105 2.59 -10.23 -2.48
CA LEU A 105 2.37 -10.87 -3.78
C LEU A 105 1.10 -10.30 -4.45
N PRO A 106 1.12 -10.11 -5.77
CA PRO A 106 -0.05 -9.68 -6.54
C PRO A 106 -1.29 -10.52 -6.26
N HIS A 107 -2.44 -9.85 -6.18
CA HIS A 107 -3.73 -10.53 -6.11
C HIS A 107 -4.10 -11.07 -7.50
N ALA A 108 -4.11 -12.40 -7.65
CA ALA A 108 -4.26 -13.06 -8.95
C ALA A 108 -5.71 -13.29 -9.41
N GLY A 109 -6.70 -12.52 -8.91
CA GLY A 109 -8.09 -12.86 -9.19
C GLY A 109 -9.12 -11.79 -8.90
N THR A 110 -10.36 -12.24 -8.74
CA THR A 110 -11.51 -11.41 -8.38
C THR A 110 -11.42 -10.98 -6.92
N SER A 111 -11.96 -9.82 -6.59
CA SER A 111 -12.12 -9.39 -5.20
C SER A 111 -12.82 -10.47 -4.36
N PRO A 112 -12.50 -10.60 -3.06
CA PRO A 112 -13.26 -11.45 -2.17
C PRO A 112 -14.73 -11.02 -2.13
N ALA A 113 -15.64 -11.94 -1.80
CA ALA A 113 -17.10 -11.74 -1.89
C ALA A 113 -17.64 -10.40 -1.34
N PRO A 114 -17.25 -9.89 -0.15
CA PRO A 114 -17.76 -8.60 0.32
C PRO A 114 -17.30 -7.40 -0.53
N LEU A 115 -16.18 -7.56 -1.24
CA LEU A 115 -15.55 -6.54 -2.09
C LEU A 115 -15.81 -6.81 -3.59
N ALA A 116 -16.72 -7.72 -3.91
CA ALA A 116 -17.05 -8.04 -5.29
C ALA A 116 -17.51 -6.78 -6.04
N GLY A 117 -17.01 -6.62 -7.28
CA GLY A 117 -17.36 -5.50 -8.14
C GLY A 117 -16.67 -4.18 -7.80
N LEU A 118 -15.62 -4.16 -6.97
CA LEU A 118 -14.78 -2.97 -6.77
C LEU A 118 -14.33 -2.37 -8.12
N PRO A 119 -14.12 -1.04 -8.19
CA PRO A 119 -13.61 -0.40 -9.40
C PRO A 119 -12.33 -1.07 -9.92
N SER A 120 -12.25 -1.26 -11.23
CA SER A 120 -11.16 -2.00 -11.88
C SER A 120 -9.77 -1.40 -11.63
N TRP A 121 -9.67 -0.07 -11.57
CA TRP A 121 -8.41 0.62 -11.28
C TRP A 121 -7.87 0.27 -9.89
N TRP A 122 -8.76 0.06 -8.90
CA TRP A 122 -8.34 -0.37 -7.57
C TRP A 122 -7.79 -1.79 -7.61
N LEU A 123 -8.44 -2.68 -8.37
CA LEU A 123 -7.93 -4.04 -8.58
C LEU A 123 -6.61 -4.05 -9.36
N ALA A 124 -6.39 -3.08 -10.26
CA ALA A 124 -5.11 -2.91 -10.95
C ALA A 124 -3.98 -2.56 -9.98
N LEU A 125 -4.23 -1.75 -8.93
CA LEU A 125 -3.26 -1.53 -7.84
C LEU A 125 -2.92 -2.86 -7.14
N HIS A 126 -3.95 -3.65 -6.82
CA HIS A 126 -3.78 -4.94 -6.15
C HIS A 126 -3.11 -6.01 -7.02
N ALA A 127 -3.15 -5.86 -8.35
CA ALA A 127 -2.42 -6.67 -9.30
C ALA A 127 -0.92 -6.31 -9.38
N VAL A 128 -0.53 -5.13 -8.89
CA VAL A 128 0.89 -4.77 -8.69
C VAL A 128 1.37 -5.35 -7.34
N HIS A 129 0.64 -5.03 -6.28
CA HIS A 129 0.84 -5.58 -4.92
C HIS A 129 -0.50 -5.71 -4.22
N ASP A 130 -0.82 -6.87 -3.61
CA ASP A 130 -2.00 -6.96 -2.75
C ASP A 130 -1.76 -6.21 -1.43
N GLY A 131 -1.83 -4.89 -1.46
CA GLY A 131 -1.40 -4.03 -0.38
C GLY A 131 0.04 -3.56 -0.55
N TRP A 132 0.26 -2.27 -0.32
CA TRP A 132 1.56 -1.61 -0.26
C TRP A 132 1.55 -0.58 0.86
N TYR A 133 2.22 -0.91 1.98
CA TYR A 133 2.06 -0.17 3.24
C TYR A 133 3.34 -0.11 4.10
N ALA A 134 3.35 0.79 5.08
CA ALA A 134 4.43 0.93 6.04
C ALA A 134 4.47 -0.26 7.03
N PRO A 135 5.56 -1.04 7.11
CA PRO A 135 5.55 -2.36 7.75
C PRO A 135 5.47 -2.36 9.28
N LYS A 136 5.76 -1.25 9.95
CA LYS A 136 5.82 -1.20 11.42
C LYS A 136 4.45 -1.29 12.09
N ASP A 137 3.45 -0.66 11.47
CA ASP A 137 2.11 -0.53 12.05
C ASP A 137 1.00 -0.61 11.00
N GLY A 138 1.35 -0.71 9.70
CA GLY A 138 0.37 -0.64 8.63
C GLY A 138 -0.45 0.64 8.69
N SER A 139 0.11 1.74 9.20
CA SER A 139 -0.61 2.99 9.41
C SER A 139 -0.76 3.81 8.13
N ARG A 140 0.00 3.48 7.08
CA ARG A 140 0.05 4.24 5.83
C ARG A 140 0.13 3.32 4.62
N GLY A 141 -0.57 3.68 3.54
CA GLY A 141 -0.64 2.95 2.27
C GLY A 141 -1.95 2.17 2.08
N HIS A 142 -2.09 1.49 0.93
CA HIS A 142 -3.22 0.58 0.72
C HIS A 142 -2.95 -0.77 1.37
N LEU A 143 -3.96 -1.30 2.03
CA LEU A 143 -3.91 -2.58 2.71
C LEU A 143 -4.21 -3.72 1.73
N PRO A 144 -3.73 -4.94 2.01
CA PRO A 144 -4.18 -6.14 1.29
C PRO A 144 -5.69 -6.27 1.35
N LEU A 145 -6.34 -6.88 0.34
CA LEU A 145 -7.81 -7.03 0.33
C LEU A 145 -8.34 -7.73 1.59
N ALA A 146 -7.59 -8.70 2.13
CA ALA A 146 -7.93 -9.39 3.37
C ALA A 146 -7.81 -8.50 4.62
N GLY A 147 -7.06 -7.40 4.54
CA GLY A 147 -6.86 -6.43 5.61
C GLY A 147 -7.84 -5.25 5.58
N TRP A 148 -8.80 -5.25 4.65
CA TRP A 148 -9.83 -4.21 4.59
C TRP A 148 -10.74 -4.28 5.81
N SER A 149 -11.02 -3.13 6.41
CA SER A 149 -11.87 -3.03 7.60
C SER A 149 -13.25 -2.54 7.20
N ASN A 150 -14.29 -3.25 7.65
CA ASN A 150 -15.67 -2.84 7.49
C ASN A 150 -16.01 -1.81 8.57
N LEU A 151 -16.69 -0.73 8.20
CA LEU A 151 -17.00 0.38 9.11
C LEU A 151 -18.01 -0.02 10.21
N ALA A 152 -18.84 -1.04 9.99
CA ALA A 152 -19.68 -1.64 11.04
C ALA A 152 -18.94 -2.71 11.88
N GLY A 153 -17.68 -2.99 11.55
CA GLY A 153 -16.84 -3.96 12.23
C GLY A 153 -16.38 -3.53 13.63
N PRO A 154 -15.77 -4.45 14.39
CA PRO A 154 -15.37 -4.22 15.78
C PRO A 154 -14.30 -3.14 15.95
N ASP A 155 -13.54 -2.82 14.89
CA ASP A 155 -12.46 -1.84 14.95
C ASP A 155 -12.95 -0.39 15.14
N TRP A 156 -14.21 -0.11 14.82
CA TRP A 156 -14.73 1.26 14.71
C TRP A 156 -15.66 1.68 15.85
N LEU A 157 -16.19 0.72 16.62
CA LEU A 157 -17.04 0.95 17.79
C LEU A 157 -18.04 2.10 17.61
N LEU A 158 -18.82 2.07 16.52
CA LEU A 158 -19.78 3.12 16.21
C LEU A 158 -20.97 3.09 17.17
N GLU A 159 -21.03 4.08 18.05
CA GLU A 159 -22.19 4.33 18.92
C GLU A 159 -23.48 4.53 18.10
N PRO A 160 -24.66 4.16 18.63
CA PRO A 160 -25.94 4.26 17.91
C PRO A 160 -26.23 5.65 17.35
N GLU A 161 -25.92 6.70 18.12
CA GLU A 161 -26.14 8.10 17.72
C GLU A 161 -25.23 8.51 16.57
N LEU A 162 -23.99 8.03 16.55
CA LEU A 162 -23.05 8.26 15.46
C LEU A 162 -23.51 7.52 14.21
N ARG A 163 -23.91 6.25 14.35
CA ARG A 163 -24.43 5.42 13.26
C ARG A 163 -25.64 6.06 12.58
N ALA A 164 -26.55 6.65 13.35
CA ALA A 164 -27.73 7.33 12.83
C ALA A 164 -27.42 8.61 12.02
N ARG A 165 -26.23 9.18 12.19
CA ARG A 165 -25.80 10.41 11.52
C ARG A 165 -24.94 10.18 10.28
N LEU A 166 -24.49 8.95 10.04
CA LEU A 166 -23.64 8.63 8.88
C LEU A 166 -24.38 8.88 7.57
N SER A 167 -23.68 9.48 6.61
CA SER A 167 -24.15 9.66 5.23
C SER A 167 -24.00 8.39 4.37
N CYS A 168 -23.42 7.33 4.92
CA CYS A 168 -23.25 6.01 4.29
C CYS A 168 -23.78 4.89 5.20
N ASP A 169 -24.09 3.73 4.62
CA ASP A 169 -24.36 2.53 5.40
C ASP A 169 -23.02 1.92 5.87
N PRO A 170 -22.71 1.91 7.18
CA PRO A 170 -21.46 1.37 7.69
C PRO A 170 -21.28 -0.12 7.39
N ALA A 171 -22.37 -0.90 7.30
CA ALA A 171 -22.29 -2.33 6.98
C ALA A 171 -21.87 -2.57 5.52
N GLN A 172 -22.12 -1.60 4.65
CA GLN A 172 -21.75 -1.63 3.23
C GLN A 172 -20.53 -0.75 2.93
N THR A 173 -19.83 -0.26 3.95
CA THR A 173 -18.67 0.62 3.81
C THR A 173 -17.40 -0.12 4.23
N TRP A 174 -16.42 -0.14 3.33
CA TRP A 174 -15.14 -0.82 3.53
C TRP A 174 -13.98 0.13 3.29
N LEU A 175 -13.00 0.10 4.19
CA LEU A 175 -11.85 0.99 4.21
C LEU A 175 -10.57 0.21 3.92
N GLY A 176 -9.88 0.63 2.86
CA GLY A 176 -8.79 -0.13 2.24
C GLY A 176 -7.45 0.60 2.16
N TYR A 177 -7.45 1.91 2.40
CA TYR A 177 -6.23 2.72 2.45
C TYR A 177 -6.17 3.49 3.75
N ARG A 178 -4.96 3.63 4.29
CA ARG A 178 -4.68 4.44 5.47
C ARG A 178 -3.71 5.55 5.08
N HIS A 179 -4.05 6.78 5.44
CA HIS A 179 -3.18 7.94 5.24
C HIS A 179 -2.17 8.12 6.39
N GLY A 180 -2.47 7.54 7.55
CA GLY A 180 -1.89 7.97 8.82
C GLY A 180 -2.67 9.15 9.41
N GLY A 181 -2.53 9.37 10.71
CA GLY A 181 -3.26 10.44 11.42
C GLY A 181 -4.78 10.24 11.46
N GLY A 182 -5.28 9.03 11.18
CA GLY A 182 -6.70 8.69 11.24
C GLY A 182 -7.50 8.99 9.97
N GLY A 183 -6.85 9.27 8.83
CA GLY A 183 -7.50 9.37 7.52
C GLY A 183 -7.51 8.04 6.77
N TYR A 184 -8.61 7.75 6.07
CA TYR A 184 -8.84 6.50 5.35
C TYR A 184 -9.51 6.76 3.99
N LEU A 185 -9.17 5.96 2.98
CA LEU A 185 -9.97 5.85 1.75
C LEU A 185 -10.65 4.50 1.69
N GLY A 186 -11.83 4.49 1.10
CA GLY A 186 -12.59 3.28 0.90
C GLY A 186 -13.79 3.48 -0.01
N PHE A 187 -14.72 2.54 0.06
CA PHE A 187 -15.90 2.50 -0.78
C PHE A 187 -17.12 2.11 0.03
N ALA A 188 -18.24 2.74 -0.28
CA ALA A 188 -19.57 2.39 0.22
C ALA A 188 -20.46 2.00 -0.95
N ARG A 189 -21.36 1.03 -0.75
CA ARG A 189 -22.40 0.75 -1.73
C ARG A 189 -23.56 1.73 -1.57
N ASN A 190 -24.02 2.28 -2.68
CA ASN A 190 -25.24 3.07 -2.71
C ASN A 190 -26.49 2.17 -2.75
N ALA A 191 -27.67 2.77 -2.73
CA ALA A 191 -28.95 2.05 -2.77
C ALA A 191 -29.14 1.17 -4.04
N ALA A 192 -28.44 1.48 -5.14
CA ALA A 192 -28.42 0.68 -6.36
C ALA A 192 -27.35 -0.43 -6.33
N GLY A 193 -26.59 -0.56 -5.24
CA GLY A 193 -25.53 -1.53 -5.07
C GLY A 193 -24.20 -1.18 -5.73
N ALA A 194 -24.06 0.03 -6.31
CA ALA A 194 -22.84 0.49 -6.93
C ALA A 194 -21.86 1.07 -5.90
N TRP A 195 -20.56 0.83 -6.11
CA TRP A 195 -19.51 1.39 -5.26
C TRP A 195 -19.32 2.88 -5.50
N GLN A 196 -19.34 3.65 -4.42
CA GLN A 196 -18.96 5.06 -4.39
C GLN A 196 -17.74 5.20 -3.50
N ALA A 197 -16.73 5.89 -4.01
CA ALA A 197 -15.53 6.15 -3.23
C ALA A 197 -15.79 7.21 -2.17
N LEU A 198 -15.14 7.05 -1.03
CA LEU A 198 -15.22 8.02 0.04
C LEU A 198 -13.92 8.10 0.84
N GLU A 199 -13.83 9.20 1.55
CA GLU A 199 -12.84 9.49 2.56
C GLU A 199 -13.48 9.51 3.94
N VAL A 200 -12.80 8.89 4.90
CA VAL A 200 -13.24 8.84 6.30
C VAL A 200 -12.12 9.36 7.18
N TRP A 201 -12.47 10.20 8.14
CA TRP A 201 -11.56 10.62 9.21
C TRP A 201 -12.07 10.09 10.55
N SER A 202 -11.22 9.43 11.33
CA SER A 202 -11.59 8.90 12.66
C SER A 202 -12.08 10.00 13.61
N ARG A 203 -11.57 11.23 13.47
CA ARG A 203 -12.02 12.41 14.24
C ARG A 203 -13.32 13.04 13.74
N LYS A 204 -13.82 12.64 12.57
CA LYS A 204 -15.04 13.15 11.92
C LYS A 204 -15.83 12.02 11.27
N LEU A 205 -15.98 10.89 11.98
CA LEU A 205 -16.65 9.71 11.43
C LEU A 205 -18.08 9.99 10.95
N ALA A 206 -18.78 10.94 11.58
CA ALA A 206 -20.17 11.29 11.23
C ALA A 206 -20.30 11.89 9.82
N GLU A 207 -19.22 12.37 9.23
CA GLU A 207 -19.23 13.14 7.98
C GLU A 207 -18.23 12.53 6.96
N PRO A 208 -18.43 11.30 6.48
CA PRO A 208 -17.66 10.78 5.36
C PRO A 208 -17.86 11.65 4.12
N GLU A 209 -16.78 11.90 3.39
CA GLU A 209 -16.78 12.71 2.17
C GLU A 209 -16.74 11.80 0.95
N TYR A 210 -17.77 11.87 0.09
CA TYR A 210 -17.76 11.14 -1.18
C TYR A 210 -16.84 11.82 -2.19
N LEU A 211 -15.99 11.04 -2.82
CA LEU A 211 -14.97 11.55 -3.74
C LEU A 211 -15.43 11.39 -5.18
N ALA A 212 -15.34 12.48 -5.95
CA ALA A 212 -15.54 12.43 -7.40
C ALA A 212 -14.36 11.75 -8.11
N ASP A 213 -13.13 11.98 -7.61
CA ASP A 213 -11.91 11.38 -8.11
C ASP A 213 -11.04 10.88 -6.94
N VAL A 214 -11.26 9.61 -6.59
CA VAL A 214 -10.52 8.92 -5.53
C VAL A 214 -9.10 8.54 -5.96
N LEU A 215 -8.85 8.40 -7.26
CA LEU A 215 -7.52 8.08 -7.77
C LEU A 215 -6.59 9.28 -7.60
N ALA A 216 -7.05 10.48 -7.95
CA ALA A 216 -6.32 11.71 -7.66
C ALA A 216 -6.05 11.89 -6.16
N ARG A 217 -7.02 11.51 -5.31
CA ARG A 217 -6.84 11.55 -3.85
C ARG A 217 -5.79 10.54 -3.38
N TYR A 218 -5.83 9.31 -3.88
CA TYR A 218 -4.84 8.28 -3.59
C TYR A 218 -3.43 8.73 -4.02
N ASP A 219 -3.30 9.29 -5.22
CA ASP A 219 -2.03 9.79 -5.75
C ASP A 219 -1.46 10.90 -4.86
N ALA A 220 -2.26 11.90 -4.51
CA ALA A 220 -1.85 13.01 -3.66
C ALA A 220 -1.43 12.55 -2.25
N TRP A 221 -2.19 11.65 -1.63
CA TRP A 221 -1.91 11.13 -0.29
C TRP A 221 -0.65 10.26 -0.25
N THR A 222 -0.45 9.45 -1.28
CA THR A 222 0.73 8.61 -1.41
C THR A 222 1.97 9.43 -1.71
N ALA A 223 1.85 10.43 -2.60
CA ALA A 223 2.89 11.41 -2.88
C ALA A 223 3.33 12.16 -1.62
N ALA A 224 2.39 12.75 -0.88
CA ALA A 224 2.70 13.46 0.37
C ALA A 224 3.44 12.56 1.38
N HIS A 225 3.06 11.28 1.47
CA HIS A 225 3.79 10.33 2.30
C HIS A 225 5.23 10.11 1.83
N LEU A 226 5.44 9.97 0.52
CA LEU A 226 6.77 9.80 -0.08
C LEU A 226 7.65 11.04 0.13
N GLU A 227 7.10 12.24 0.00
CA GLU A 227 7.79 13.49 0.32
C GLU A 227 8.21 13.56 1.79
N GLU A 228 7.32 13.16 2.72
CA GLU A 228 7.69 13.05 4.14
C GLU A 228 8.82 12.05 4.38
N MET A 229 8.90 10.99 3.55
CA MET A 229 9.97 10.01 3.60
C MET A 229 11.25 10.46 2.92
N ASP A 230 11.22 11.46 2.04
CA ASP A 230 12.41 12.02 1.40
C ASP A 230 12.94 13.28 2.10
N ALA A 231 12.12 13.92 2.94
CA ALA A 231 12.44 15.16 3.63
C ALA A 231 13.86 15.11 4.23
N ARG A 232 14.77 15.82 3.56
CA ARG A 232 16.14 16.07 4.00
C ARG A 232 16.02 16.98 5.22
N GLU A 233 16.78 16.70 6.29
CA GLU A 233 16.83 17.69 7.38
C GLU A 233 17.30 19.03 6.80
N PRO A 234 16.71 20.16 7.20
CA PRO A 234 17.29 21.44 6.85
C PRO A 234 18.74 21.44 7.34
N GLU A 235 19.68 21.69 6.44
CA GLU A 235 21.09 21.88 6.80
C GLU A 235 21.15 23.00 7.85
N GLY A 236 21.48 22.61 9.09
CA GLY A 236 21.70 23.52 10.21
C GLY A 236 23.14 23.99 10.30
#